data_AF-A0A2E5ESB8-F1
#
_entry.id   AF-A0A2E5ESB8-F1
#
_cell.length_a   1.000
_cell.length_b   1.000
_cell.length_c   1.000
_cell.angle_alpha   90.00
_cell.angle_beta   90.00
_cell.angle_gamma   90.00
#
_symmetry.space_group_name_H-M   'P 1'
#
loop_
_entity.id
_entity.type
_entity.pdbx_description
1 polymer ?
#
loop_
_entity_poly.entity_id
_entity_poly.type
_entity_poly.pdbx_seq_one_letter_code
_entity_poly.pdbx_strand_id
1 'polypeptide(L)'
;MNKEILKRIASQSRFVVQCFGGEVWLEGRILSPTEAESAGLLQYLIASQITSQKSMEHLSKLKNQAEKVSEEEDISGLASLIEDARKMGFRPEALGKFHHHQDKIISQCIRRCSTDSGNTWENIQIVVSEDQQNASQNRLWVGLLSNADRDMIINHAMKGHREAEERIAGFFGRK
;
A
#
# COMPACT_ATOMS: atom_id res chain seq x y z
N MET A 1 -7.91 35.99 2.81
CA MET A 1 -7.08 34.79 2.54
C MET A 1 -7.62 34.12 1.27
N ASN A 2 -6.79 34.00 0.25
CA ASN A 2 -7.22 33.85 -1.14
C ASN A 2 -7.75 32.43 -1.40
N LYS A 3 -9.08 32.26 -1.60
CA LYS A 3 -9.74 30.95 -1.80
C LYS A 3 -9.11 30.14 -2.95
N GLU A 4 -8.55 30.83 -3.93
CA GLU A 4 -7.85 30.28 -5.08
C GLU A 4 -6.54 29.56 -4.72
N ILE A 5 -5.78 30.09 -3.76
CA ILE A 5 -4.55 29.48 -3.25
C ILE A 5 -4.89 28.19 -2.48
N LEU A 6 -5.92 28.23 -1.63
CA LEU A 6 -6.36 27.04 -0.88
C LEU A 6 -6.86 25.94 -1.82
N LYS A 7 -7.54 26.28 -2.91
CA LYS A 7 -7.95 25.31 -3.95
C LYS A 7 -6.75 24.66 -4.63
N ARG A 8 -5.72 25.46 -4.99
CA ARG A 8 -4.48 24.94 -5.60
C ARG A 8 -3.70 24.02 -4.66
N ILE A 9 -3.59 24.39 -3.37
CA ILE A 9 -2.94 23.54 -2.36
C ILE A 9 -3.73 22.23 -2.17
N ALA A 10 -5.06 22.30 -2.12
CA ALA A 10 -5.92 21.13 -1.99
C ALA A 10 -5.84 20.19 -3.20
N SER A 11 -5.69 20.71 -4.42
CA SER A 11 -5.53 19.87 -5.62
C SER A 11 -4.16 19.19 -5.70
N GLN A 12 -3.10 19.84 -5.22
CA GLN A 12 -1.75 19.27 -5.21
C GLN A 12 -1.53 18.23 -4.09
N SER A 13 -2.39 18.25 -3.07
CA SER A 13 -2.33 17.32 -1.92
C SER A 13 -3.25 16.11 -2.09
N ARG A 14 -3.80 15.91 -3.29
CA ARG A 14 -4.67 14.77 -3.61
C ARG A 14 -4.19 14.04 -4.84
N PHE A 15 -4.58 12.79 -4.92
CA PHE A 15 -4.38 11.94 -6.07
C PHE A 15 -5.70 11.27 -6.44
N VAL A 16 -5.75 10.83 -7.69
CA VAL A 16 -6.85 10.05 -8.20
C VAL A 16 -6.24 8.82 -8.88
N VAL A 17 -6.77 7.65 -8.55
CA VAL A 17 -6.33 6.37 -9.11
C VAL A 17 -7.53 5.61 -9.63
N GLN A 18 -7.32 4.86 -10.70
CA GLN A 18 -8.33 3.98 -11.26
C GLN A 18 -8.09 2.57 -10.71
N CYS A 19 -9.11 1.99 -10.09
CA CYS A 19 -9.06 0.68 -9.43
C CYS A 19 -10.12 -0.26 -10.02
N PHE A 20 -10.07 -1.54 -9.62
CA PHE A 20 -11.03 -2.56 -10.06
C PHE A 20 -11.06 -2.72 -11.59
N GLY A 21 -9.89 -2.79 -12.21
CA GLY A 21 -9.76 -3.01 -13.66
C GLY A 21 -10.22 -1.83 -14.53
N GLY A 22 -10.49 -0.67 -13.94
CA GLY A 22 -10.90 0.52 -14.69
C GLY A 22 -12.25 1.10 -14.27
N GLU A 23 -13.05 0.36 -13.51
CA GLU A 23 -14.46 0.67 -13.27
C GLU A 23 -14.66 1.80 -12.26
N VAL A 24 -13.74 1.97 -11.31
CA VAL A 24 -13.90 2.91 -10.20
C VAL A 24 -12.69 3.81 -10.07
N TRP A 25 -12.95 5.10 -9.92
CA TRP A 25 -11.95 6.12 -9.63
C TRP A 25 -11.98 6.42 -8.14
N LEU A 26 -10.85 6.29 -7.45
CA LEU A 26 -10.70 6.62 -6.03
C LEU A 26 -9.90 7.91 -5.87
N GLU A 27 -10.45 8.87 -5.12
CA GLU A 27 -9.75 10.08 -4.68
C GLU A 27 -9.15 9.84 -3.29
N GLY A 28 -7.84 10.02 -3.21
CA GLY A 28 -7.09 9.97 -1.96
C GLY A 28 -6.30 11.23 -1.69
N ARG A 29 -5.83 11.38 -0.45
CA ARG A 29 -4.88 12.44 -0.06
C ARG A 29 -3.45 11.93 -0.01
N ILE A 30 -2.52 12.78 -0.41
CA ILE A 30 -1.10 12.58 -0.14
C ILE A 30 -0.88 12.74 1.37
N LEU A 31 -0.11 11.83 1.96
CA LEU A 31 0.26 11.89 3.37
C LEU A 31 1.17 13.10 3.63
N SER A 32 1.03 13.69 4.80
CA SER A 32 2.00 14.71 5.25
C SER A 32 3.39 14.09 5.39
N PRO A 33 4.49 14.89 5.32
CA PRO A 33 5.84 14.37 5.47
C PRO A 33 6.03 13.52 6.73
N THR A 34 5.46 13.93 7.87
CA THR A 34 5.54 13.18 9.13
C THR A 34 4.77 11.86 9.11
N GLU A 35 3.57 11.84 8.52
CA GLU A 35 2.78 10.60 8.35
C GLU A 35 3.51 9.61 7.43
N ALA A 36 4.11 10.13 6.36
CA ALA A 36 4.81 9.33 5.38
C ALA A 36 6.19 8.86 5.88
N GLU A 37 6.94 9.68 6.62
CA GLU A 37 8.16 9.26 7.32
C GLU A 37 7.87 8.17 8.35
N SER A 38 6.80 8.32 9.13
CA SER A 38 6.39 7.30 10.10
C SER A 38 6.00 5.99 9.41
N ALA A 39 5.24 6.07 8.31
CA ALA A 39 4.87 4.92 7.51
C ALA A 39 6.09 4.25 6.84
N GLY A 40 6.99 5.06 6.25
CA GLY A 40 8.18 4.60 5.56
C GLY A 40 9.22 3.99 6.50
N LEU A 41 9.46 4.61 7.66
CA LEU A 41 10.33 4.06 8.72
C LEU A 41 9.78 2.74 9.24
N LEU A 42 8.47 2.64 9.46
CA LEU A 42 7.85 1.40 9.91
C LEU A 42 7.96 0.29 8.84
N GLN A 43 7.72 0.63 7.57
CA GLN A 43 7.92 -0.29 6.45
C GLN A 43 9.37 -0.76 6.37
N TYR A 44 10.34 0.15 6.52
CA TYR A 44 11.78 -0.15 6.53
C TYR A 44 12.18 -1.04 7.72
N LEU A 45 11.66 -0.76 8.93
CA LEU A 45 11.95 -1.56 10.13
C LEU A 45 11.40 -2.98 10.01
N ILE A 46 10.21 -3.14 9.43
CA ILE A 46 9.61 -4.46 9.17
C ILE A 46 10.39 -5.17 8.06
N ALA A 47 10.72 -4.48 6.96
CA ALA A 47 11.49 -5.04 5.86
C ALA A 47 12.90 -5.47 6.30
N SER A 48 13.60 -4.66 7.11
CA SER A 48 14.93 -4.96 7.64
C SER A 48 14.93 -6.10 8.66
N GLN A 49 13.87 -6.26 9.45
CA GLN A 49 13.68 -7.47 10.26
C GLN A 49 13.54 -8.72 9.39
N ILE A 50 12.96 -8.60 8.20
CA ILE A 50 12.87 -9.70 7.22
C ILE A 50 14.20 -9.93 6.50
N THR A 51 14.96 -8.87 6.18
CA THR A 51 16.23 -8.99 5.40
C THR A 51 17.47 -9.29 6.26
N SER A 52 17.47 -8.96 7.56
CA SER A 52 18.65 -9.05 8.43
C SER A 52 19.13 -10.48 8.75
N GLN A 53 18.44 -11.55 8.29
CA GLN A 53 18.87 -12.94 8.49
C GLN A 53 19.45 -13.67 7.25
N LYS A 54 19.83 -12.92 6.19
CA LYS A 54 20.70 -13.27 5.01
C LYS A 54 20.06 -13.77 3.69
N SER A 55 20.71 -13.25 2.64
CA SER A 55 20.87 -13.65 1.22
C SER A 55 19.70 -13.42 0.24
N MET A 56 19.80 -12.32 -0.54
CA MET A 56 18.97 -12.03 -1.73
C MET A 56 18.87 -13.20 -2.73
N GLU A 57 19.89 -14.06 -2.83
CA GLU A 57 19.88 -15.24 -3.69
C GLU A 57 18.92 -16.36 -3.26
N HIS A 58 18.54 -16.42 -1.98
CA HIS A 58 17.55 -17.39 -1.49
C HIS A 58 16.13 -16.86 -1.63
N LEU A 59 15.94 -15.54 -1.52
CA LEU A 59 14.66 -14.88 -1.81
C LEU A 59 14.25 -15.03 -3.28
N SER A 60 15.20 -14.94 -4.22
CA SER A 60 14.90 -15.17 -5.64
C SER A 60 14.51 -16.63 -5.92
N LYS A 61 15.12 -17.60 -5.22
CA LYS A 61 14.73 -19.01 -5.30
C LYS A 61 13.33 -19.27 -4.74
N LEU A 62 13.01 -18.69 -3.59
CA LEU A 62 11.68 -18.77 -2.99
C LEU A 62 10.61 -18.14 -3.88
N LYS A 63 10.89 -16.98 -4.48
CA LYS A 63 9.98 -16.34 -5.44
C LYS A 63 9.70 -17.25 -6.65
N ASN A 64 10.74 -17.82 -7.24
CA ASN A 64 10.61 -18.75 -8.37
C ASN A 64 9.88 -20.05 -8.00
N GLN A 65 9.95 -20.50 -6.74
CA GLN A 65 9.22 -21.67 -6.26
C GLN A 65 7.75 -21.34 -5.95
N ALA A 66 7.47 -20.17 -5.38
CA ALA A 66 6.12 -19.70 -5.10
C ALA A 66 5.33 -19.45 -6.40
N GLU A 67 5.97 -18.92 -7.44
CA GLU A 67 5.36 -18.76 -8.77
C GLU A 67 4.94 -20.12 -9.36
N LYS A 68 5.78 -21.16 -9.23
CA LYS A 68 5.46 -22.52 -9.70
C LYS A 68 4.32 -23.19 -8.92
N VAL A 69 4.31 -23.05 -7.60
CA VAL A 69 3.23 -23.62 -6.75
C VAL A 69 1.89 -22.93 -7.00
N SER A 70 1.91 -21.63 -7.35
CA SER A 70 0.70 -20.88 -7.71
C SER A 70 0.11 -21.27 -9.08
N GLU A 71 0.93 -21.78 -10.00
CA GLU A 71 0.49 -22.25 -11.32
C GLU A 71 -0.06 -23.69 -11.29
N GLU A 72 0.39 -24.52 -10.32
CA GLU A 72 0.06 -25.95 -10.24
C GLU A 72 -1.01 -26.32 -9.18
N GLU A 73 -1.56 -25.33 -8.45
CA GLU A 73 -2.54 -25.52 -7.34
C GLU A 73 -2.13 -26.58 -6.29
N ASP A 74 -0.82 -26.80 -6.10
CA ASP A 74 -0.30 -27.85 -5.22
C ASP A 74 -0.23 -27.39 -3.74
N ILE A 75 -1.26 -27.73 -2.97
CA ILE A 75 -1.42 -27.40 -1.55
C ILE A 75 -0.29 -28.00 -0.69
N SER A 76 0.34 -29.10 -1.13
CA SER A 76 1.46 -29.76 -0.42
C SER A 76 2.74 -28.93 -0.49
N GLY A 77 3.02 -28.30 -1.64
CA GLY A 77 4.18 -27.42 -1.83
C GLY A 77 4.09 -26.13 -1.00
N LEU A 78 2.87 -25.64 -0.76
CA LEU A 78 2.61 -24.43 0.03
C LEU A 78 3.05 -24.58 1.50
N ALA A 79 2.81 -25.74 2.11
CA ALA A 79 3.20 -26.02 3.48
C ALA A 79 4.72 -26.07 3.67
N SER A 80 5.44 -26.68 2.71
CA SER A 80 6.91 -26.71 2.70
C SER A 80 7.52 -25.31 2.53
N LEU A 81 6.93 -24.48 1.66
CA LEU A 81 7.38 -23.08 1.47
C LEU A 81 7.17 -22.22 2.72
N ILE A 82 6.06 -22.42 3.43
CA ILE A 82 5.79 -21.74 4.71
C ILE A 82 6.79 -22.20 5.78
N GLU A 83 7.13 -23.48 5.81
CA GLU A 83 8.11 -24.03 6.75
C GLU A 83 9.53 -23.54 6.46
N ASP A 84 9.92 -23.49 5.19
CA ASP A 84 11.22 -22.96 4.75
C ASP A 84 11.32 -21.45 4.98
N ALA A 85 10.23 -20.70 4.74
CA ALA A 85 10.15 -19.29 5.10
C ALA A 85 10.31 -19.11 6.63
N ARG A 86 9.60 -19.89 7.45
CA ARG A 86 9.74 -19.84 8.93
C ARG A 86 11.16 -20.15 9.39
N LYS A 87 11.83 -21.15 8.79
CA LYS A 87 13.23 -21.50 9.09
C LYS A 87 14.21 -20.39 8.71
N MET A 88 13.86 -19.54 7.74
CA MET A 88 14.64 -18.36 7.33
C MET A 88 14.35 -17.11 8.18
N GLY A 89 13.59 -17.23 9.27
CA GLY A 89 13.22 -16.08 10.12
C GLY A 89 12.07 -15.26 9.58
N PHE A 90 11.42 -15.71 8.51
CA PHE A 90 10.21 -15.13 7.99
C PHE A 90 9.09 -15.38 9.01
N ARG A 91 8.73 -14.32 9.74
CA ARG A 91 7.65 -14.36 10.73
C ARG A 91 6.36 -13.96 10.02
N PRO A 92 5.39 -14.89 9.81
CA PRO A 92 4.09 -14.55 9.25
C PRO A 92 3.40 -13.43 10.03
N GLU A 93 3.71 -13.29 11.32
CA GLU A 93 3.23 -12.23 12.19
C GLU A 93 3.76 -10.85 11.79
N ALA A 94 4.99 -10.77 11.28
CA ALA A 94 5.57 -9.51 10.79
C ALA A 94 4.95 -9.09 9.45
N LEU A 95 4.68 -10.05 8.57
CA LEU A 95 3.94 -9.78 7.32
C LEU A 95 2.48 -9.42 7.59
N GLY A 96 1.81 -10.11 8.50
CA GLY A 96 0.44 -9.75 8.91
C GLY A 96 0.38 -8.33 9.45
N LYS A 97 1.37 -7.91 10.25
CA LYS A 97 1.51 -6.52 10.72
C LYS A 97 1.79 -5.54 9.58
N PHE A 98 2.59 -5.94 8.59
CA PHE A 98 2.86 -5.15 7.39
C PHE A 98 1.59 -4.88 6.58
N HIS A 99 0.86 -5.93 6.22
CA HIS A 99 -0.40 -5.81 5.48
C HIS A 99 -1.45 -5.02 6.27
N HIS A 100 -1.58 -5.27 7.57
CA HIS A 100 -2.49 -4.51 8.42
C HIS A 100 -2.14 -3.02 8.49
N HIS A 101 -0.85 -2.68 8.40
CA HIS A 101 -0.42 -1.28 8.36
C HIS A 101 -0.69 -0.63 6.99
N GLN A 102 -0.43 -1.34 5.90
CA GLN A 102 -0.81 -0.90 4.56
C GLN A 102 -2.32 -0.64 4.45
N ASP A 103 -3.13 -1.56 4.99
CA ASP A 103 -4.59 -1.42 5.07
C ASP A 103 -5.01 -0.16 5.84
N LYS A 104 -4.33 0.15 6.95
CA LYS A 104 -4.56 1.39 7.70
C LYS A 104 -4.22 2.63 6.88
N ILE A 105 -3.08 2.65 6.19
CA ILE A 105 -2.68 3.77 5.34
C ILE A 105 -3.75 4.02 4.27
N ILE A 106 -4.17 2.96 3.57
CA ILE A 106 -5.21 3.03 2.54
C ILE A 106 -6.52 3.54 3.15
N SER A 107 -6.91 3.03 4.32
CA SER A 107 -8.13 3.44 5.01
C SER A 107 -8.17 4.93 5.40
N GLN A 108 -7.00 5.51 5.67
CA GLN A 108 -6.85 6.90 6.09
C GLN A 108 -6.72 7.87 4.91
N CYS A 109 -6.30 7.38 3.75
CA CYS A 109 -5.99 8.23 2.61
C CYS A 109 -7.15 8.37 1.62
N ILE A 110 -7.92 7.31 1.38
CA ILE A 110 -9.06 7.32 0.45
C ILE A 110 -10.28 7.97 1.09
N ARG A 111 -10.97 8.82 0.34
CA ARG A 111 -12.13 9.57 0.85
C ARG A 111 -13.35 9.49 -0.06
N ARG A 112 -13.14 9.49 -1.38
CA ARG A 112 -14.22 9.54 -2.35
C ARG A 112 -14.01 8.55 -3.48
N CYS A 113 -15.11 8.10 -4.06
CA CYS A 113 -15.11 7.29 -5.26
C CYS A 113 -15.97 7.92 -6.34
N SER A 114 -15.74 7.54 -7.58
CA SER A 114 -16.51 7.92 -8.75
C SER A 114 -16.59 6.73 -9.71
N THR A 115 -17.76 6.52 -10.32
CA THR A 115 -18.01 5.46 -11.31
C THR A 115 -18.25 6.04 -12.71
N ASP A 116 -18.16 7.36 -12.87
CA ASP A 116 -18.45 8.08 -14.11
C ASP A 116 -17.25 8.91 -14.57
N SER A 117 -16.04 8.37 -14.37
CA SER A 117 -14.78 8.98 -14.78
C SER A 117 -14.52 10.36 -14.14
N GLY A 118 -14.95 10.53 -12.89
CA GLY A 118 -14.70 11.73 -12.09
C GLY A 118 -15.71 12.86 -12.28
N ASN A 119 -16.84 12.61 -12.94
CA ASN A 119 -17.90 13.61 -13.10
C ASN A 119 -18.70 13.80 -11.79
N THR A 120 -19.01 12.72 -11.09
CA THR A 120 -19.65 12.71 -9.77
C THR A 120 -18.78 11.99 -8.75
N TRP A 121 -18.73 12.54 -7.54
CA TRP A 121 -17.91 12.01 -6.45
C TRP A 121 -18.75 11.77 -5.22
N GLU A 122 -18.70 10.54 -4.73
CA GLU A 122 -19.41 10.11 -3.53
C GLU A 122 -18.41 9.82 -2.41
N ASN A 123 -18.81 10.06 -1.16
CA ASN A 123 -17.98 9.70 -0.02
C ASN A 123 -17.98 8.19 0.16
N ILE A 124 -16.79 7.63 0.35
CA ILE A 124 -16.55 6.23 0.65
C ILE A 124 -15.69 6.13 1.90
N GLN A 125 -15.98 5.15 2.74
CA GLN A 125 -15.15 4.80 3.89
C GLN A 125 -14.51 3.45 3.63
N ILE A 126 -13.19 3.43 3.56
CA ILE A 126 -12.46 2.17 3.49
C ILE A 126 -12.31 1.59 4.91
N VAL A 127 -12.72 0.35 5.10
CA VAL A 127 -12.67 -0.37 6.37
C VAL A 127 -11.66 -1.51 6.32
N VAL A 128 -11.10 -1.88 7.48
CA VAL A 128 -9.99 -2.85 7.57
C VAL A 128 -10.45 -4.29 7.69
N SER A 129 -11.74 -4.52 8.01
CA SER A 129 -12.29 -5.86 8.23
C SER A 129 -13.58 -6.07 7.43
N GLU A 130 -13.80 -7.31 6.99
CA GLU A 130 -14.91 -7.68 6.10
C GLU A 130 -16.28 -7.50 6.76
N ASP A 131 -16.38 -7.74 8.07
CA ASP A 131 -17.60 -7.55 8.87
C ASP A 131 -18.07 -6.09 8.92
N GLN A 132 -17.18 -5.13 8.63
CA GLN A 132 -17.51 -3.71 8.58
C GLN A 132 -17.99 -3.27 7.19
N GLN A 133 -17.92 -4.14 6.18
CA GLN A 133 -18.40 -3.85 4.83
C GLN A 133 -19.90 -3.60 4.84
N ASN A 134 -20.31 -2.48 4.25
CA ASN A 134 -21.72 -2.11 4.19
C ASN A 134 -21.98 -1.17 3.01
N ALA A 135 -22.62 -1.70 1.96
CA ALA A 135 -22.93 -0.93 0.75
C ALA A 135 -23.87 0.26 1.03
N SER A 136 -24.86 0.10 1.92
CA SER A 136 -25.80 1.16 2.26
C SER A 136 -25.15 2.33 3.02
N GLN A 137 -23.97 2.14 3.58
CA GLN A 137 -23.19 3.15 4.29
C GLN A 137 -21.92 3.56 3.54
N ASN A 138 -21.77 3.16 2.27
CA ASN A 138 -20.57 3.36 1.45
C ASN A 138 -19.28 2.89 2.16
N ARG A 139 -19.33 1.75 2.84
CA ARG A 139 -18.18 1.12 3.50
C ARG A 139 -17.65 -0.02 2.67
N LEU A 140 -16.41 0.10 2.22
CA LEU A 140 -15.72 -0.87 1.38
C LEU A 140 -14.58 -1.51 2.18
N TRP A 141 -14.55 -2.84 2.27
CA TRP A 141 -13.43 -3.52 2.87
C TRP A 141 -12.19 -3.46 1.97
N VAL A 142 -11.08 -3.04 2.56
CA VAL A 142 -9.78 -2.89 1.89
C VAL A 142 -9.25 -4.20 1.29
N GLY A 143 -9.70 -5.35 1.81
CA GLY A 143 -9.32 -6.68 1.29
C GLY A 143 -9.86 -6.98 -0.11
N LEU A 144 -10.84 -6.21 -0.60
CA LEU A 144 -11.33 -6.33 -1.98
C LEU A 144 -10.44 -5.64 -3.01
N LEU A 145 -9.49 -4.81 -2.59
CA LEU A 145 -8.52 -4.20 -3.50
C LEU A 145 -7.46 -5.22 -3.90
N SER A 146 -7.17 -5.28 -5.20
CA SER A 146 -6.06 -6.09 -5.70
C SER A 146 -4.71 -5.58 -5.14
N ASN A 147 -3.69 -6.44 -5.10
CA ASN A 147 -2.36 -6.01 -4.68
C ASN A 147 -1.82 -4.87 -5.57
N ALA A 148 -2.11 -4.89 -6.87
CA ALA A 148 -1.73 -3.83 -7.80
C ALA A 148 -2.40 -2.49 -7.46
N ASP A 149 -3.69 -2.50 -7.14
CA ASP A 149 -4.42 -1.29 -6.72
C ASP A 149 -3.86 -0.75 -5.39
N ARG A 150 -3.61 -1.65 -4.43
CA ARG A 150 -3.03 -1.30 -3.12
C ARG A 150 -1.67 -0.62 -3.28
N ASP A 151 -0.79 -1.20 -4.09
CA ASP A 151 0.54 -0.63 -4.36
C ASP A 151 0.43 0.74 -5.04
N MET A 152 -0.47 0.89 -6.00
CA MET A 152 -0.71 2.17 -6.68
C MET A 152 -1.16 3.25 -5.68
N ILE A 153 -2.15 2.95 -4.84
CA ILE A 153 -2.67 3.86 -3.81
C ILE A 153 -1.56 4.27 -2.85
N ILE A 154 -0.79 3.30 -2.33
CA ILE A 154 0.30 3.57 -1.38
C ILE A 154 1.40 4.41 -2.02
N ASN A 155 1.80 4.10 -3.24
CA ASN A 155 2.80 4.86 -3.99
C ASN A 155 2.38 6.33 -4.16
N HIS A 156 1.12 6.57 -4.50
CA HIS A 156 0.59 7.93 -4.61
C HIS A 156 0.48 8.64 -3.25
N ALA A 157 0.02 7.94 -2.22
CA ALA A 157 -0.10 8.48 -0.87
C ALA A 157 1.28 8.90 -0.30
N MET A 158 2.34 8.16 -0.65
CA MET A 158 3.72 8.40 -0.19
C MET A 158 4.51 9.37 -1.08
N LYS A 159 3.93 9.89 -2.17
CA LYS A 159 4.63 10.74 -3.15
C LYS A 159 5.35 11.94 -2.52
N GLY A 160 4.71 12.61 -1.56
CA GLY A 160 5.29 13.77 -0.88
C GLY A 160 6.56 13.45 -0.07
N HIS A 161 6.71 12.20 0.39
CA HIS A 161 7.91 11.74 1.09
C HIS A 161 9.03 11.39 0.11
N ARG A 162 8.74 10.71 -1.01
CA ARG A 162 9.75 10.45 -2.04
C ARG A 162 10.38 11.73 -2.58
N GLU A 163 9.56 12.75 -2.84
CA GLU A 163 10.05 14.07 -3.27
C GLU A 163 10.89 14.77 -2.19
N ALA A 164 10.68 14.47 -0.91
CA ALA A 164 11.48 14.99 0.21
C ALA A 164 12.79 14.20 0.37
N GLU A 165 12.73 12.87 0.33
CA GLU A 165 13.89 11.98 0.37
C GLU A 165 14.85 12.24 -0.80
N GLU A 166 14.35 12.39 -2.02
CA GLU A 166 15.17 12.70 -3.21
C GLU A 166 15.86 14.06 -3.08
N ARG A 167 15.16 15.07 -2.54
CA ARG A 167 15.77 16.38 -2.24
C ARG A 167 16.89 16.23 -1.22
N ILE A 168 16.66 15.51 -0.13
CA ILE A 168 17.63 15.30 0.94
C ILE A 168 18.83 14.48 0.43
N ALA A 169 18.61 13.40 -0.32
CA ALA A 169 19.65 12.59 -0.94
C ALA A 169 20.49 13.40 -1.93
N GLY A 170 19.88 14.32 -2.69
CA GLY A 170 20.59 15.27 -3.55
C GLY A 170 21.47 16.28 -2.80
N PHE A 171 21.11 16.62 -1.55
CA PHE A 171 21.95 17.43 -0.67
C PHE A 171 23.15 16.67 -0.09
N PHE A 172 23.00 15.36 0.19
CA PHE A 172 24.07 14.51 0.74
C PHE A 172 24.91 13.80 -0.33
N GLY A 173 24.43 13.68 -1.56
CA GLY A 173 25.12 13.05 -2.71
C GLY A 173 26.07 13.97 -3.47
N ARG A 174 26.20 15.26 -3.07
CA ARG A 174 27.27 16.16 -3.53
C ARG A 174 28.36 16.23 -2.45
N LYS A 175 29.16 15.17 -2.34
CA LYS A 175 30.51 15.22 -1.79
C LYS A 175 31.44 14.39 -2.67
#